data_AF-A0A1S9CG20-F1
#
_entry.id   AF-A0A1S9CG20-F1
#
_cell.length_a   1.000
_cell.length_b   1.000
_cell.length_c   1.000
_cell.angle_alpha   90.00
_cell.angle_beta   90.00
_cell.angle_gamma   90.00
#
_symmetry.space_group_name_H-M   'P 1'
#
loop_
_entity.id
_entity.type
_entity.pdbx_description
1 polymer ?
#
loop_
_entity_poly.entity_id
_entity_poly.type
_entity_poly.pdbx_seq_one_letter_code
_entity_poly.pdbx_strand_id
1 'polypeptide(L)'
;MTSEQIYELGKQCAQEKDFTKAYDYYKQAAEAGNPNAQYEVGRCLYEGEGVAINYKESKEWLMKASDNGHGEARFLAGYCFRESL
;
A
#
# COMPACT_ATOMS: atom_id res chain seq x y z
N MET A 1 -15.83 11.57 -0.41
CA MET A 1 -14.54 11.68 -1.13
C MET A 1 -14.37 10.43 -1.96
N THR A 2 -13.85 10.54 -3.18
CA THR A 2 -13.53 9.36 -4.00
C THR A 2 -12.29 8.66 -3.45
N SER A 3 -12.07 7.39 -3.83
CA SER A 3 -10.84 6.68 -3.45
C SER A 3 -9.58 7.40 -3.96
N GLU A 4 -9.66 8.07 -5.11
CA GLU A 4 -8.58 8.92 -5.63
C GLU A 4 -8.31 10.13 -4.71
N GLN A 5 -9.35 10.83 -4.26
CA GLN A 5 -9.17 11.96 -3.34
C GLN A 5 -8.57 11.53 -1.99
N ILE A 6 -8.98 10.37 -1.48
CA ILE A 6 -8.46 9.80 -0.24
C ILE A 6 -6.98 9.40 -0.42
N TYR A 7 -6.65 8.81 -1.56
CA TYR A 7 -5.26 8.49 -1.92
C TYR A 7 -4.38 9.75 -1.98
N GLU A 8 -4.86 10.85 -2.56
CA GLU A 8 -4.15 12.13 -2.58
C GLU A 8 -3.89 12.69 -1.16
N LEU A 9 -4.85 12.56 -0.24
CA LEU A 9 -4.65 12.92 1.17
C LEU A 9 -3.54 12.09 1.82
N GLY A 10 -3.49 10.78 1.53
CA GLY A 10 -2.40 9.90 1.97
C GLY A 10 -1.03 10.38 1.50
N LYS A 11 -0.92 10.75 0.21
CA LYS A 11 0.33 11.30 -0.35
C LYS A 11 0.74 12.63 0.27
N GLN A 12 -0.22 13.48 0.63
CA GLN A 12 0.06 14.73 1.32
C GLN A 12 0.63 14.46 2.73
N CYS A 13 0.02 13.56 3.49
CA CYS A 13 0.54 13.16 4.80
C CYS A 13 1.94 12.55 4.70
N ALA A 14 2.21 11.72 3.67
CA ALA A 14 3.55 11.17 3.44
C ALA A 14 4.60 12.26 3.12
N GLN A 15 4.25 13.30 2.36
CA GLN A 15 5.14 14.45 2.10
C GLN A 15 5.46 15.23 3.38
N GLU A 16 4.50 15.31 4.30
CA GLU A 16 4.67 15.90 5.64
C GLU A 16 5.38 14.94 6.62
N LYS A 17 5.78 13.74 6.17
CA LYS A 17 6.38 12.66 6.96
C LYS A 17 5.48 12.11 8.07
N ASP A 18 4.17 12.29 7.95
CA ASP A 18 3.16 11.65 8.80
C ASP A 18 2.72 10.32 8.17
N PHE A 19 3.61 9.33 8.25
CA PHE A 19 3.43 8.03 7.60
C PHE A 19 2.31 7.20 8.23
N THR A 20 2.04 7.36 9.52
CA THR A 20 0.93 6.67 10.19
C THR A 20 -0.40 7.13 9.58
N LYS A 21 -0.58 8.45 9.44
CA LYS A 21 -1.79 9.01 8.83
C LYS A 21 -1.86 8.75 7.32
N ALA A 22 -0.72 8.75 6.63
CA ALA A 22 -0.64 8.36 5.23
C ALA A 22 -1.14 6.92 5.03
N TYR A 23 -0.67 5.98 5.87
CA TYR A 23 -1.08 4.59 5.84
C TYR A 23 -2.59 4.44 6.06
N ASP A 24 -3.19 5.16 7.01
CA ASP A 24 -4.64 5.10 7.24
C ASP A 24 -5.45 5.54 6.01
N TYR A 25 -5.04 6.63 5.35
CA TYR A 25 -5.69 7.07 4.12
C TYR A 25 -5.46 6.11 2.96
N TYR A 26 -4.24 5.60 2.78
CA TYR A 26 -3.96 4.58 1.76
C TYR A 26 -4.82 3.34 1.99
N LYS A 27 -4.95 2.87 3.24
CA LYS A 27 -5.79 1.72 3.57
C LYS A 27 -7.25 1.96 3.23
N GLN A 28 -7.79 3.13 3.56
CA GLN A 28 -9.16 3.49 3.21
C GLN A 28 -9.38 3.54 1.69
N ALA A 29 -8.46 4.12 0.93
CA ALA A 29 -8.54 4.16 -0.53
C ALA A 29 -8.35 2.76 -1.16
N ALA A 30 -7.50 1.94 -0.58
CA ALA A 30 -7.21 0.57 -1.03
C ALA A 30 -8.42 -0.37 -0.84
N GLU A 31 -9.14 -0.23 0.29
CA GLU A 31 -10.40 -0.92 0.58
C GLU A 31 -11.50 -0.53 -0.42
N ALA A 32 -11.46 0.69 -0.94
CA ALA A 32 -12.34 1.15 -2.01
C ALA A 32 -11.87 0.74 -3.42
N GLY A 33 -10.85 -0.11 -3.53
CA GLY A 33 -10.39 -0.69 -4.79
C GLY A 33 -9.38 0.14 -5.58
N ASN A 34 -8.82 1.22 -5.01
CA ASN A 34 -7.82 2.01 -5.72
C ASN A 34 -6.49 1.23 -5.86
N PRO A 35 -6.02 0.92 -7.08
CA PRO A 35 -4.83 0.09 -7.28
C PRO A 35 -3.53 0.77 -6.80
N ASN A 36 -3.43 2.09 -6.89
CA ASN A 36 -2.27 2.83 -6.38
C ASN A 36 -2.23 2.77 -4.85
N ALA A 37 -3.37 2.97 -4.20
CA ALA A 37 -3.45 2.88 -2.75
C ALA A 37 -3.18 1.46 -2.24
N GLN A 38 -3.65 0.42 -2.95
CA GLN A 38 -3.32 -0.98 -2.62
C GLN A 38 -1.82 -1.24 -2.71
N TYR A 39 -1.14 -0.66 -3.70
CA TYR A 39 0.32 -0.74 -3.80
C TYR A 39 1.01 -0.04 -2.62
N GLU A 40 0.58 1.17 -2.27
CA GLU A 40 1.15 1.93 -1.14
C GLU A 40 0.97 1.21 0.20
N VAL A 41 -0.22 0.64 0.49
CA VAL A 41 -0.44 -0.18 1.69
C VAL A 41 0.52 -1.36 1.72
N GLY A 42 0.67 -2.04 0.57
CA GLY A 42 1.64 -3.12 0.40
C GLY A 42 3.06 -2.70 0.71
N ARG A 43 3.49 -1.53 0.19
CA ARG A 43 4.84 -0.98 0.44
C ARG A 43 5.03 -0.59 1.91
N CYS A 44 4.07 0.08 2.53
CA CYS A 44 4.13 0.44 3.95
C CYS A 44 4.33 -0.79 4.85
N LEU A 45 3.61 -1.89 4.58
CA LEU A 45 3.75 -3.15 5.31
C LEU A 45 5.07 -3.88 5.01
N TYR A 46 5.68 -3.64 3.85
CA TYR A 46 6.98 -4.20 3.48
C TYR A 46 8.14 -3.45 4.16
N GLU A 47 8.09 -2.12 4.17
CA GLU A 47 9.17 -1.25 4.67
C GLU A 47 9.01 -0.89 6.16
N GLY A 48 7.81 -1.10 6.73
CA GLY A 48 7.50 -0.70 8.10
C GLY A 48 7.20 0.80 8.25
N GLU A 49 6.70 1.43 7.19
CA GLU A 49 6.45 2.86 7.12
C GLU A 49 5.03 3.17 7.62
N GLY A 50 4.92 3.80 8.79
CA GLY A 50 3.63 4.14 9.41
C GLY A 50 2.85 2.95 10.00
N VAL A 51 3.30 1.73 9.75
CA VAL A 51 2.73 0.48 10.25
C VAL A 51 3.84 -0.55 10.53
N ALA A 52 3.59 -1.51 11.41
CA ALA A 52 4.53 -2.60 11.64
C ALA A 52 4.71 -3.45 10.37
N ILE A 53 5.93 -3.94 10.15
CA ILE A 53 6.26 -4.82 9.04
C ILE A 53 5.37 -6.08 9.09
N ASN A 54 4.75 -6.41 7.96
CA ASN A 54 3.97 -7.62 7.78
C ASN A 54 4.05 -8.07 6.32
N TYR A 55 5.04 -8.89 5.99
CA TYR A 55 5.28 -9.38 4.63
C TYR A 55 4.13 -10.20 4.06
N LYS A 56 3.38 -10.91 4.91
CA LYS A 56 2.21 -11.70 4.47
C LYS A 56 1.09 -10.77 3.99
N GLU A 57 0.71 -9.79 4.81
CA GLU A 57 -0.34 -8.83 4.44
C GLU A 57 0.12 -7.92 3.30
N SER A 58 1.40 -7.52 3.29
CA SER A 58 2.01 -6.78 2.17
C SER A 58 1.80 -7.50 0.85
N LYS A 59 2.14 -8.79 0.78
CA LYS A 59 1.94 -9.62 -0.42
C LYS A 59 0.47 -9.65 -0.86
N GLU A 60 -0.46 -9.79 0.07
CA GLU A 60 -1.90 -9.83 -0.24
C GLU A 60 -2.37 -8.51 -0.88
N TRP A 61 -1.95 -7.36 -0.35
CA TRP A 61 -2.27 -6.05 -0.93
C TRP A 61 -1.62 -5.81 -2.30
N LEU A 62 -0.35 -6.21 -2.45
CA LEU A 62 0.36 -6.07 -3.72
C LEU A 62 -0.22 -6.96 -4.84
N MET A 63 -0.69 -8.16 -4.48
CA MET A 63 -1.43 -9.01 -5.43
C MET A 63 -2.75 -8.35 -5.86
N LYS A 64 -3.53 -7.80 -4.91
CA LYS A 64 -4.76 -7.05 -5.23
C LYS A 64 -4.47 -5.86 -6.15
N ALA A 65 -3.40 -5.10 -5.87
CA ALA A 65 -2.97 -3.99 -6.71
C ALA A 65 -2.64 -4.46 -8.13
N SER A 66 -1.90 -5.57 -8.27
CA SER A 66 -1.59 -6.17 -9.57
C SER A 66 -2.85 -6.61 -10.32
N ASP A 67 -3.81 -7.21 -9.63
CA ASP A 67 -5.06 -7.70 -10.24
C ASP A 67 -5.95 -6.51 -10.69
N ASN A 68 -5.85 -5.37 -10.00
CA ASN A 68 -6.52 -4.11 -10.35
C ASN A 68 -5.72 -3.21 -11.30
N GLY A 69 -4.65 -3.73 -11.92
CA GLY A 69 -3.92 -3.06 -13.01
C GLY A 69 -2.67 -2.29 -12.60
N HIS A 70 -2.20 -2.38 -11.36
CA HIS A 70 -0.93 -1.79 -10.94
C HIS A 70 0.26 -2.66 -11.41
N GLY A 71 0.85 -2.31 -12.55
CA GLY A 71 1.88 -3.12 -13.22
C GLY A 71 3.13 -3.42 -12.38
N GLU A 72 3.51 -2.54 -11.45
CA GLU A 72 4.70 -2.72 -10.61
C GLU A 72 4.46 -3.62 -9.39
N ALA A 73 3.21 -3.81 -8.98
CA ALA A 73 2.90 -4.46 -7.71
C ALA A 73 3.29 -5.94 -7.68
N ARG A 74 3.23 -6.61 -8.85
CA ARG A 74 3.64 -8.01 -8.99
C ARG A 74 5.11 -8.24 -8.64
N PHE A 75 5.99 -7.29 -8.98
CA PHE A 75 7.42 -7.43 -8.70
C PHE A 75 7.68 -7.37 -7.19
N LEU A 76 7.09 -6.39 -6.50
CA LEU A 76 7.22 -6.24 -5.04
C LEU A 76 6.58 -7.43 -4.29
N ALA A 77 5.44 -7.94 -4.76
CA ALA A 77 4.83 -9.15 -4.21
C ALA A 77 5.76 -10.39 -4.30
N GLY A 78 6.55 -10.48 -5.37
CA GLY A 78 7.56 -11.52 -5.55
C GLY A 78 8.71 -11.44 -4.54
N TYR A 79 9.13 -10.22 -4.16
CA TYR A 79 10.16 -10.02 -3.12
C TYR A 79 9.65 -10.38 -1.72
N CYS A 80 8.39 -10.08 -1.40
CA CYS A 80 7.80 -10.44 -0.11
C CYS A 80 7.86 -11.95 0.18
N PHE A 81 7.81 -12.81 -0.84
CA PHE A 81 7.94 -14.26 -0.68
C PHE A 81 9.33 -14.70 -0.23
N ARG A 82 10.38 -13.96 -0.62
CA ARG A 82 11.77 -14.28 -0.25
C ARG A 82 12.10 -13.87 1.19
N GLU A 83 11.52 -12.77 1.66
CA GLU A 83 11.73 -12.24 3.02
C GLU A 83 10.84 -12.92 4.08
N SER A 84 9.90 -13.77 3.67
CA SER A 84 9.02 -14.54 4.58
C SER A 84 9.56 -15.94 4.94
N LEU A 85 10.76 -16.29 4.45
CA LEU A 85 11.47 -17.57 4.67
C LEU A 85 12.67 -17.36 5.59
#